data_AF-A0A7D5P4L6-F1
#
_entry.id   AF-A0A7D5P4L6-F1
#
_cell.length_a   1.000
_cell.length_b   1.000
_cell.length_c   1.000
_cell.angle_alpha   90.00
_cell.angle_beta   90.00
_cell.angle_gamma   90.00
#
_symmetry.space_group_name_H-M   'P 1'
#
loop_
_entity.id
_entity.type
_entity.pdbx_description
1 polymer ?
#
loop_
_entity_poly.entity_id
_entity_poly.type
_entity_poly.pdbx_seq_one_letter_code
_entity_poly.pdbx_strand_id
1 'polypeptide(L)'
;MADAPPENALQNVRAEWVPSDTSGTYPRPPTDAEWNRFGDWIISYPAWSGDAGVEGQTTAGSGDLEAHFRGAEEHDLAIAWYLQRFYVDGSGEPNDPIGAIIEHDYQTAFPTHEVLIRREVDDGGAKGAGFREFVYGSGCKPTSGSAPGDPSANEPIVGEAGYAAQKVRQYIVHQPVTSITPEVKSSSSDDTTQTVTIESEGASTTASVDLDGTTSVAASSSFSDIDAIWVDGDHVGDITVTDGNGNDLLETPIAGEPENIEADRGIPLLGSGSGSHSSEIGTDPGAYMFLGTSSTFGGGALAESANADRVHALDFNVDVEVAREAQQGTRRQALDMGTRTASAEADLAGPYESAIQNSRYFREVTGDLVYGYPDGAVTLHNSQPADTDDVDREQGDENMIYGITLEAHADGGDAITAVHSDAG
;
A
#
# COMPACT_ATOMS: atom_id res chain seq x y z
N MET A 1 25.98 15.01 -26.97
CA MET A 1 25.13 13.82 -26.92
C MET A 1 24.45 13.91 -25.58
N ALA A 2 23.12 13.97 -25.56
CA ALA A 2 22.38 13.88 -24.31
C ALA A 2 22.63 12.48 -23.75
N ASP A 3 23.07 12.39 -22.51
CA ASP A 3 23.17 11.09 -21.83
C ASP A 3 21.77 10.46 -21.86
N ALA A 4 21.72 9.17 -22.18
CA ALA A 4 20.48 8.42 -22.09
C ALA A 4 19.97 8.49 -20.65
N PRO A 5 18.65 8.63 -20.42
CA PRO A 5 18.11 8.63 -19.07
C PRO A 5 18.56 7.35 -18.34
N PRO A 6 18.85 7.43 -17.03
CA PRO A 6 19.28 6.27 -16.25
C PRO A 6 18.29 5.11 -16.41
N GLU A 7 18.80 3.91 -16.70
CA GLU A 7 18.05 2.67 -16.95
C GLU A 7 17.25 2.16 -15.73
N ASN A 8 17.26 2.88 -14.61
CA ASN A 8 16.51 2.52 -13.41
C ASN A 8 15.30 3.45 -13.25
N ALA A 9 14.12 2.93 -13.64
CA ALA A 9 12.84 3.63 -13.52
C ALA A 9 12.33 3.77 -12.07
N LEU A 10 13.06 3.28 -11.05
CA LEU A 10 12.64 3.28 -9.64
C LEU A 10 13.49 4.19 -8.74
N GLN A 11 14.25 5.14 -9.29
CA GLN A 11 14.96 6.11 -8.46
C GLN A 11 13.97 7.04 -7.73
N ASN A 12 14.32 7.40 -6.49
CA ASN A 12 13.64 8.40 -5.66
C ASN A 12 12.13 8.14 -5.41
N VAL A 13 11.77 6.90 -5.07
CA VAL A 13 10.42 6.53 -4.66
C VAL A 13 10.28 6.62 -3.13
N ARG A 14 9.20 7.23 -2.67
CA ARG A 14 8.78 7.24 -1.26
C ARG A 14 7.34 6.73 -1.18
N ALA A 15 7.09 5.74 -0.32
CA ALA A 15 5.75 5.23 -0.05
C ALA A 15 5.43 5.45 1.42
N GLU A 16 4.29 6.09 1.69
CA GLU A 16 3.85 6.47 3.02
C GLU A 16 2.35 6.17 3.21
N TRP A 17 1.95 6.00 4.46
CA TRP A 17 0.57 5.81 4.85
C TRP A 17 0.26 6.55 6.16
N VAL A 18 -1.00 6.90 6.37
CA VAL A 18 -1.49 7.49 7.62
C VAL A 18 -2.89 6.96 7.92
N PRO A 19 -3.29 6.75 9.17
CA PRO A 19 -4.69 6.43 9.49
C PRO A 19 -5.64 7.50 8.96
N SER A 20 -6.72 7.08 8.28
CA SER A 20 -7.71 7.99 7.70
C SER A 20 -8.54 8.71 8.78
N ASP A 21 -8.82 9.99 8.56
CA ASP A 21 -9.96 10.65 9.18
C ASP A 21 -11.25 10.13 8.54
N THR A 22 -12.02 9.37 9.31
CA THR A 22 -13.31 8.77 8.90
C THR A 22 -14.52 9.52 9.45
N SER A 23 -14.32 10.71 10.04
CA SER A 23 -15.41 11.51 10.62
C SER A 23 -16.28 12.24 9.59
N GLY A 24 -15.75 12.42 8.38
CA GLY A 24 -16.44 13.06 7.25
C GLY A 24 -17.33 12.10 6.45
N THR A 25 -17.82 12.57 5.30
CA THR A 25 -18.59 11.75 4.35
C THR A 25 -17.74 10.64 3.74
N TYR A 26 -16.48 10.94 3.45
CA TYR A 26 -15.52 10.01 2.86
C TYR A 26 -14.22 10.02 3.67
N PRO A 27 -13.48 8.90 3.72
CA PRO A 27 -12.13 8.86 4.26
C PRO A 27 -11.24 9.91 3.58
N ARG A 28 -10.37 10.53 4.37
CA ARG A 28 -9.40 11.53 3.92
C ARG A 28 -8.20 11.56 4.88
N PRO A 29 -7.08 12.19 4.50
CA PRO A 29 -5.98 12.39 5.44
C PRO A 29 -6.44 13.25 6.62
N PRO A 30 -5.91 13.00 7.83
CA PRO A 30 -6.04 13.94 8.93
C PRO A 30 -5.54 15.32 8.52
N THR A 31 -6.08 16.38 9.13
CA THR A 31 -5.65 17.77 8.83
C THR A 31 -4.17 18.00 9.16
N ASP A 32 -3.63 17.26 10.12
CA ASP A 32 -2.22 17.24 10.49
C ASP A 32 -1.77 15.78 10.45
N ALA A 33 -1.50 15.29 9.24
CA ALA A 33 -1.13 13.91 9.02
C ALA A 33 0.27 13.64 9.60
N GLU A 34 0.39 12.53 10.33
CA GLU A 34 1.68 11.97 10.74
C GLU A 34 1.95 10.76 9.86
N TRP A 35 2.60 11.00 8.71
CA TRP A 35 2.86 9.97 7.73
C TRP A 35 3.86 8.93 8.24
N ASN A 36 3.58 7.66 7.97
CA ASN A 36 4.41 6.50 8.28
C ASN A 36 4.94 5.90 6.99
N ARG A 37 6.24 5.56 6.94
CA ARG A 37 6.83 4.93 5.75
C ARG A 37 6.74 3.41 5.82
N PHE A 38 6.51 2.81 4.66
CA PHE A 38 6.55 1.36 4.48
C PHE A 38 7.97 0.83 4.71
N GLY A 39 8.91 1.34 3.91
CA GLY A 39 10.35 1.14 4.06
C GLY A 39 11.14 2.24 3.36
N ASP A 40 12.40 2.40 3.74
CA ASP A 40 13.37 3.26 3.06
C ASP A 40 13.77 2.68 1.69
N TRP A 41 13.59 1.36 1.49
CA TRP A 41 13.87 0.64 0.25
C TRP A 41 12.61 0.04 -0.35
N ILE A 42 11.99 0.76 -1.28
CA ILE A 42 10.85 0.29 -2.06
C ILE A 42 11.35 -0.55 -3.23
N ILE A 43 10.78 -1.76 -3.39
CA ILE A 43 11.19 -2.73 -4.41
C ILE A 43 10.34 -2.59 -5.67
N SER A 44 9.06 -2.28 -5.50
CA SER A 44 8.12 -2.05 -6.60
C SER A 44 7.46 -0.68 -6.47
N TYR A 45 7.56 0.16 -7.50
CA TYR A 45 6.61 1.26 -7.66
C TYR A 45 5.21 0.64 -7.81
N PRO A 46 4.20 1.11 -7.06
CA PRO A 46 3.01 0.35 -6.71
C PRO A 46 2.34 -0.24 -7.95
N ALA A 47 2.06 -1.53 -7.86
CA ALA A 47 1.06 -2.13 -8.72
C ALA A 47 -0.29 -1.66 -8.18
N TRP A 48 -0.90 -0.69 -8.86
CA TRP A 48 -2.29 -0.35 -8.63
C TRP A 48 -3.10 -0.72 -9.86
N SER A 49 -4.34 -1.13 -9.61
CA SER A 49 -5.29 -1.42 -10.67
C SER A 49 -6.62 -0.80 -10.32
N GLY A 50 -7.40 -0.46 -11.35
CA GLY A 50 -8.77 -0.05 -11.14
C GLY A 50 -9.63 -0.24 -12.36
N ASP A 51 -10.93 -0.37 -12.12
CA ASP A 51 -11.97 -0.38 -13.12
C ASP A 51 -12.83 0.86 -12.94
N ALA A 52 -13.03 1.62 -14.01
CA ALA A 52 -13.87 2.80 -14.01
C ALA A 52 -15.38 2.48 -14.11
N GLY A 53 -15.74 1.18 -14.10
CA GLY A 53 -17.11 0.71 -14.18
C GLY A 53 -17.80 1.17 -15.46
N VAL A 54 -17.06 1.19 -16.57
CA VAL A 54 -17.51 1.83 -17.82
C VAL A 54 -18.38 0.86 -18.60
N GLU A 55 -19.67 1.19 -18.75
CA GLU A 55 -20.62 0.37 -19.49
C GLU A 55 -21.08 1.05 -20.78
N GLY A 56 -21.03 0.31 -21.89
CA GLY A 56 -21.49 0.76 -23.20
C GLY A 56 -22.99 0.54 -23.39
N GLN A 57 -23.71 1.54 -23.90
CA GLN A 57 -25.13 1.43 -24.23
C GLN A 57 -25.35 1.23 -25.72
N THR A 58 -26.20 0.26 -26.07
CA THR A 58 -26.77 0.12 -27.42
C THR A 58 -28.23 0.61 -27.42
N THR A 59 -28.59 1.41 -28.41
CA THR A 59 -29.98 1.85 -28.62
C THR A 59 -30.76 0.82 -29.42
N ALA A 60 -32.04 0.66 -29.09
CA ALA A 60 -32.90 -0.25 -29.84
C ALA A 60 -32.98 0.14 -31.33
N GLY A 61 -32.55 -0.78 -32.20
CA GLY A 61 -32.53 -0.57 -33.65
C GLY A 61 -31.20 -0.04 -34.20
N SER A 62 -30.23 0.29 -33.34
CA SER A 62 -28.82 0.48 -33.71
C SER A 62 -28.06 -0.84 -33.59
N GLY A 63 -27.13 -1.09 -34.51
CA GLY A 63 -26.14 -2.17 -34.38
C GLY A 63 -24.88 -1.75 -33.62
N ASP A 64 -24.74 -0.44 -33.35
CA ASP A 64 -23.55 0.18 -32.79
C ASP A 64 -23.80 0.76 -31.39
N LEU A 65 -22.73 0.83 -30.60
CA LEU A 65 -22.71 1.51 -29.29
C LEU A 65 -22.88 3.02 -29.48
N GLU A 66 -23.74 3.64 -28.67
CA GLU A 66 -24.04 5.07 -28.76
C GLU A 66 -23.28 5.89 -27.71
N ALA A 67 -23.16 5.37 -26.49
CA ALA A 67 -22.54 6.06 -25.37
C ALA A 67 -21.88 5.08 -24.39
N HIS A 68 -21.02 5.61 -23.52
CA HIS A 68 -20.49 4.92 -22.36
C HIS A 68 -20.82 5.72 -21.10
N PHE A 69 -21.18 5.02 -20.03
CA PHE A 69 -21.45 5.61 -18.71
C PHE A 69 -20.47 5.07 -17.69
N ARG A 70 -20.05 5.92 -16.74
CA ARG A 70 -19.17 5.52 -15.63
C ARG A 70 -20.03 5.11 -14.43
N GLY A 71 -19.73 3.95 -13.85
CA GLY A 71 -20.32 3.45 -12.63
C GLY A 71 -19.48 3.78 -11.38
N ALA A 72 -19.69 2.99 -10.34
CA ALA A 72 -18.76 2.93 -9.22
C ALA A 72 -17.44 2.31 -9.70
N GLU A 73 -16.34 2.82 -9.16
CA GLU A 73 -14.99 2.41 -9.50
C GLU A 73 -14.49 1.38 -8.48
N GLU A 74 -13.72 0.42 -8.95
CA GLU A 74 -13.01 -0.55 -8.12
C GLU A 74 -11.53 -0.25 -8.16
N HIS A 75 -10.84 -0.34 -7.01
CA HIS A 75 -9.42 -0.06 -6.92
C HIS A 75 -8.71 -1.01 -5.95
N ASP A 76 -7.48 -1.36 -6.32
CA ASP A 76 -6.53 -2.13 -5.53
C ASP A 76 -5.14 -1.49 -5.58
N LEU A 77 -4.40 -1.64 -4.48
CA LEU A 77 -3.02 -1.19 -4.32
C LEU A 77 -2.16 -2.32 -3.74
N ALA A 78 -0.96 -2.50 -4.27
CA ALA A 78 0.04 -3.39 -3.71
C ALA A 78 1.40 -2.70 -3.63
N ILE A 79 2.11 -2.91 -2.53
CA ILE A 79 3.41 -2.29 -2.22
C ILE A 79 4.34 -3.36 -1.68
N ALA A 80 5.56 -3.42 -2.20
CA ALA A 80 6.63 -4.28 -1.72
C ALA A 80 7.86 -3.46 -1.31
N TRP A 81 8.45 -3.79 -0.16
CA TRP A 81 9.62 -3.13 0.42
C TRP A 81 10.52 -4.13 1.12
N TYR A 82 11.80 -3.80 1.31
CA TYR A 82 12.64 -4.61 2.19
C TYR A 82 12.31 -4.30 3.65
N LEU A 83 12.12 -5.34 4.45
CA LEU A 83 11.89 -5.20 5.89
C LEU A 83 13.10 -4.57 6.57
N GLN A 84 12.82 -3.67 7.52
CA GLN A 84 13.82 -2.94 8.31
C GLN A 84 13.43 -2.82 9.79
N ARG A 85 12.19 -3.17 10.11
CA ARG A 85 11.63 -3.19 11.45
C ARG A 85 10.59 -4.30 11.50
N PHE A 86 10.33 -4.81 12.69
CA PHE A 86 9.32 -5.83 12.91
C PHE A 86 7.91 -5.23 12.78
N TYR A 87 6.92 -6.05 12.42
CA TYR A 87 5.57 -5.61 12.07
C TYR A 87 4.85 -4.85 13.19
N VAL A 88 5.20 -5.13 14.44
CA VAL A 88 4.71 -4.45 15.65
C VAL A 88 5.89 -3.92 16.45
N ASP A 89 5.68 -2.86 17.22
CA ASP A 89 6.70 -2.30 18.11
C ASP A 89 6.70 -2.97 19.50
N GLY A 90 7.58 -2.53 20.39
CA GLY A 90 7.69 -3.06 21.76
C GLY A 90 6.45 -2.83 22.65
N SER A 91 5.52 -1.99 22.22
CA SER A 91 4.22 -1.78 22.89
C SER A 91 3.08 -2.60 22.29
N GLY A 92 3.34 -3.34 21.20
CA GLY A 92 2.33 -4.09 20.46
C GLY A 92 1.57 -3.24 19.44
N GLU A 93 2.01 -2.02 19.18
CA GLU A 93 1.38 -1.17 18.17
C GLU A 93 1.94 -1.50 16.78
N PRO A 94 1.10 -1.51 15.74
CA PRO A 94 1.52 -1.85 14.39
C PRO A 94 2.46 -0.78 13.81
N ASN A 95 3.63 -1.22 13.33
CA ASN A 95 4.59 -0.38 12.61
C ASN A 95 4.22 -0.20 11.13
N ASP A 96 3.50 -1.17 10.58
CA ASP A 96 3.15 -1.25 9.17
C ASP A 96 1.77 -1.93 8.97
N PRO A 97 1.27 -1.98 7.73
CA PRO A 97 -0.05 -2.53 7.45
C PRO A 97 -0.16 -4.05 7.66
N ILE A 98 0.95 -4.79 7.57
CA ILE A 98 0.98 -6.23 7.87
C ILE A 98 0.73 -6.41 9.38
N GLY A 99 1.44 -5.64 10.21
CA GLY A 99 1.21 -5.56 11.65
C GLY A 99 -0.22 -5.15 11.99
N ALA A 100 -0.77 -4.17 11.27
CA ALA A 100 -2.15 -3.72 11.48
C ALA A 100 -3.18 -4.82 11.20
N ILE A 101 -2.94 -5.68 10.19
CA ILE A 101 -3.79 -6.85 9.95
C ILE A 101 -3.61 -7.90 11.05
N ILE A 102 -2.38 -8.18 11.48
CA ILE A 102 -2.08 -9.19 12.51
C ILE A 102 -2.72 -8.83 13.85
N GLU A 103 -2.58 -7.57 14.29
CA GLU A 103 -3.08 -7.10 15.59
C GLU A 103 -4.55 -6.66 15.56
N HIS A 104 -5.22 -6.69 14.39
CA HIS A 104 -6.63 -6.31 14.32
C HIS A 104 -7.51 -7.27 15.13
N ASP A 105 -8.28 -6.71 16.06
CA ASP A 105 -9.36 -7.40 16.74
C ASP A 105 -10.71 -7.17 16.03
N TYR A 106 -11.57 -8.19 15.98
CA TYR A 106 -12.90 -8.07 15.36
C TYR A 106 -13.91 -7.22 16.18
N GLN A 107 -13.50 -6.62 17.29
CA GLN A 107 -14.35 -5.78 18.14
C GLN A 107 -14.19 -4.28 17.85
N THR A 108 -13.12 -3.92 17.15
CA THR A 108 -12.76 -2.55 16.77
C THR A 108 -13.04 -2.31 15.29
N ALA A 109 -13.03 -1.04 14.90
CA ALA A 109 -13.16 -0.70 13.49
C ALA A 109 -11.91 -1.18 12.73
N PHE A 110 -12.11 -1.79 11.57
CA PHE A 110 -11.01 -2.24 10.72
C PHE A 110 -10.12 -1.06 10.31
N PRO A 111 -8.77 -1.21 10.37
CA PRO A 111 -7.85 -0.13 10.01
C PRO A 111 -8.12 0.40 8.60
N THR A 112 -8.14 1.72 8.47
CA THR A 112 -8.34 2.41 7.20
C THR A 112 -7.23 3.44 7.06
N HIS A 113 -6.51 3.40 5.95
CA HIS A 113 -5.35 4.22 5.68
C HIS A 113 -5.58 5.13 4.47
N GLU A 114 -4.90 6.26 4.49
CA GLU A 114 -4.58 7.04 3.31
C GLU A 114 -3.16 6.66 2.90
N VAL A 115 -2.97 6.29 1.63
CA VAL A 115 -1.68 5.83 1.11
C VAL A 115 -1.20 6.82 0.06
N LEU A 116 0.00 7.35 0.24
CA LEU A 116 0.63 8.28 -0.68
C LEU A 116 1.96 7.71 -1.15
N ILE A 117 2.11 7.61 -2.47
CA ILE A 117 3.35 7.18 -3.09
C ILE A 117 3.81 8.28 -4.01
N ARG A 118 5.04 8.74 -3.79
CA ARG A 118 5.69 9.78 -4.58
C ARG A 118 6.88 9.17 -5.31
N ARG A 119 7.04 9.54 -6.57
CA ARG A 119 8.29 9.37 -7.32
C ARG A 119 8.76 10.71 -7.84
N GLU A 120 10.03 11.01 -7.62
CA GLU A 120 10.65 12.22 -8.14
C GLU A 120 11.48 11.94 -9.38
N VAL A 121 11.27 12.75 -10.41
CA VAL A 121 11.99 12.68 -11.68
C VAL A 121 12.65 14.03 -11.92
N ASP A 122 13.98 14.04 -11.93
CA ASP A 122 14.79 15.26 -12.02
C ASP A 122 14.87 15.86 -13.44
N ASP A 123 14.40 15.13 -14.46
CA ASP A 123 14.43 15.54 -15.85
C ASP A 123 13.03 15.57 -16.50
N GLY A 124 12.95 16.23 -17.65
CA GLY A 124 11.66 16.51 -18.28
C GLY A 124 10.85 17.55 -17.49
N GLY A 125 9.53 17.39 -17.46
CA GLY A 125 8.62 18.33 -16.83
C GLY A 125 8.58 19.73 -17.47
N ALA A 126 7.83 20.64 -16.88
CA ALA A 126 7.71 22.02 -17.37
C ALA A 126 9.08 22.71 -17.39
N LYS A 127 9.51 23.14 -18.58
CA LYS A 127 10.79 23.83 -18.81
C LYS A 127 12.05 23.04 -18.37
N GLY A 128 11.95 21.72 -18.20
CA GLY A 128 13.11 20.88 -17.85
C GLY A 128 13.44 20.83 -16.35
N ALA A 129 12.53 21.24 -15.46
CA ALA A 129 12.73 21.22 -14.00
C ALA A 129 12.44 19.87 -13.34
N GLY A 130 12.01 18.88 -14.10
CA GLY A 130 11.51 17.62 -13.54
C GLY A 130 10.07 17.71 -13.08
N PHE A 131 9.58 16.60 -12.53
CA PHE A 131 8.21 16.45 -12.05
C PHE A 131 8.16 15.42 -10.91
N ARG A 132 7.06 15.46 -10.17
CA ARG A 132 6.73 14.48 -9.14
C ARG A 132 5.47 13.74 -9.55
N GLU A 133 5.56 12.42 -9.61
CA GLU A 133 4.41 11.53 -9.80
C GLU A 133 3.88 11.12 -8.43
N PHE A 134 2.56 11.19 -8.26
CA PHE A 134 1.88 10.79 -7.05
C PHE A 134 0.85 9.73 -7.37
N VAL A 135 0.81 8.65 -6.60
CA VAL A 135 -0.33 7.73 -6.50
C VAL A 135 -0.91 7.90 -5.11
N TYR A 136 -2.17 8.31 -5.05
CA TYR A 136 -2.88 8.55 -3.80
C TYR A 136 -4.08 7.61 -3.71
N GLY A 137 -4.06 6.74 -2.71
CA GLY A 137 -5.16 5.87 -2.33
C GLY A 137 -5.88 6.42 -1.11
N SER A 138 -7.20 6.57 -1.22
CA SER A 138 -8.07 7.04 -0.15
C SER A 138 -8.97 5.92 0.36
N GLY A 139 -9.12 5.83 1.68
CA GLY A 139 -9.92 4.79 2.32
C GLY A 139 -9.38 3.38 2.08
N CYS A 140 -8.06 3.22 2.06
CA CYS A 140 -7.39 1.96 1.80
C CYS A 140 -7.48 1.04 3.03
N LYS A 141 -8.05 -0.16 2.87
CA LYS A 141 -8.08 -1.17 3.91
C LYS A 141 -7.07 -2.26 3.59
N PRO A 142 -6.10 -2.56 4.47
CA PRO A 142 -5.12 -3.60 4.21
C PRO A 142 -5.85 -4.95 4.13
N THR A 143 -5.67 -5.66 3.02
CA THR A 143 -6.35 -6.93 2.71
C THR A 143 -5.41 -8.12 2.73
N SER A 144 -4.11 -7.89 2.56
CA SER A 144 -3.12 -8.96 2.64
C SER A 144 -1.77 -8.45 3.13
N GLY A 145 -1.01 -9.37 3.72
CA GLY A 145 0.37 -9.16 4.13
C GLY A 145 1.17 -10.45 3.95
N SER A 146 2.33 -10.38 3.33
CA SER A 146 3.22 -11.53 3.19
C SER A 146 4.67 -11.16 3.44
N ALA A 147 5.44 -12.18 3.82
CA ALA A 147 6.88 -12.07 4.02
C ALA A 147 7.59 -13.32 3.51
N PRO A 148 7.84 -13.40 2.18
CA PRO A 148 8.52 -14.54 1.60
C PRO A 148 9.96 -14.65 2.11
N GLY A 149 10.42 -15.89 2.27
CA GLY A 149 11.69 -16.19 2.91
C GLY A 149 12.42 -17.36 2.27
N ASP A 150 13.64 -17.14 1.79
CA ASP A 150 14.51 -18.16 1.19
C ASP A 150 15.94 -18.06 1.78
N PRO A 151 16.47 -19.09 2.47
CA PRO A 151 17.84 -19.13 3.01
C PRO A 151 18.92 -19.21 1.93
N SER A 152 18.58 -19.56 0.70
CA SER A 152 19.48 -19.57 -0.44
C SER A 152 19.60 -18.18 -1.09
N ALA A 153 18.61 -17.31 -0.87
CA ALA A 153 18.67 -15.91 -1.25
C ALA A 153 19.56 -15.13 -0.27
N ASN A 154 20.46 -14.32 -0.82
CA ASN A 154 21.29 -13.38 -0.04
C ASN A 154 20.68 -11.97 -0.06
N GLU A 155 19.35 -11.90 -0.10
CA GLU A 155 18.58 -10.66 -0.13
C GLU A 155 17.82 -10.49 1.20
N PRO A 156 17.55 -9.25 1.62
CA PRO A 156 16.66 -8.99 2.76
C PRO A 156 15.27 -9.58 2.53
N ILE A 157 14.57 -9.90 3.61
CA ILE A 157 13.16 -10.32 3.56
C ILE A 157 12.34 -9.17 2.97
N VAL A 158 11.51 -9.52 1.99
CA VAL A 158 10.57 -8.59 1.37
C VAL A 158 9.27 -8.63 2.17
N GLY A 159 8.75 -7.47 2.56
CA GLY A 159 7.38 -7.33 3.02
C GLY A 159 6.50 -6.89 1.85
N GLU A 160 5.39 -7.58 1.64
CA GLU A 160 4.38 -7.19 0.65
C GLU A 160 3.05 -6.94 1.35
N ALA A 161 2.39 -5.83 1.03
CA ALA A 161 1.05 -5.52 1.53
C ALA A 161 0.11 -5.21 0.38
N GLY A 162 -1.06 -5.83 0.41
CA GLY A 162 -2.19 -5.54 -0.47
C GLY A 162 -3.25 -4.69 0.24
N TYR A 163 -3.92 -3.86 -0.54
CA TYR A 163 -5.00 -3.00 -0.09
C TYR A 163 -6.17 -3.04 -1.07
N ALA A 164 -7.38 -3.16 -0.53
CA ALA A 164 -8.58 -2.69 -1.21
C ALA A 164 -8.74 -1.19 -0.94
N ALA A 165 -8.90 -0.39 -2.00
CA ALA A 165 -9.04 1.06 -1.88
C ALA A 165 -10.41 1.53 -2.33
N GLN A 166 -10.99 2.52 -1.62
CA GLN A 166 -12.24 3.12 -2.05
C GLN A 166 -12.06 4.00 -3.29
N LYS A 167 -10.89 4.64 -3.42
CA LYS A 167 -10.54 5.49 -4.54
C LYS A 167 -9.03 5.58 -4.69
N VAL A 168 -8.51 5.42 -5.91
CA VAL A 168 -7.11 5.69 -6.22
C VAL A 168 -7.02 6.70 -7.36
N ARG A 169 -6.09 7.65 -7.24
CA ARG A 169 -5.81 8.64 -8.27
C ARG A 169 -4.31 8.80 -8.47
N GLN A 170 -3.95 9.11 -9.71
CA GLN A 170 -2.58 9.43 -10.09
C GLN A 170 -2.50 10.89 -10.52
N TYR A 171 -1.49 11.59 -10.03
CA TYR A 171 -1.24 12.99 -10.34
C TYR A 171 0.22 13.18 -10.75
N ILE A 172 0.47 14.14 -11.64
CA ILE A 172 1.83 14.55 -12.01
C ILE A 172 1.92 16.06 -11.81
N VAL A 173 2.87 16.48 -10.97
CA VAL A 173 3.16 17.89 -10.69
C VAL A 173 4.50 18.26 -11.27
N HIS A 174 4.48 19.15 -12.25
CA HIS A 174 5.67 19.79 -12.81
C HIS A 174 6.29 20.72 -11.78
N GLN A 175 7.58 20.51 -11.49
CA GLN A 175 8.26 21.32 -10.49
C GLN A 175 8.66 22.70 -11.05
N PRO A 176 8.62 23.77 -10.25
CA PRO A 176 9.10 25.08 -10.70
C PRO A 176 10.62 25.11 -10.93
N VAL A 177 11.08 25.64 -12.07
CA VAL A 177 12.52 25.92 -12.31
C VAL A 177 13.07 27.00 -11.38
N THR A 178 12.21 27.94 -11.01
CA THR A 178 12.50 29.07 -10.12
C THR A 178 11.31 29.28 -9.21
N SER A 179 11.48 30.04 -8.13
CA SER A 179 10.35 30.39 -7.27
C SER A 179 9.23 31.08 -8.06
N ILE A 180 8.01 30.55 -7.96
CA ILE A 180 6.79 31.06 -8.62
C ILE A 180 5.68 31.31 -7.61
N THR A 181 4.68 32.10 -7.97
CA THR A 181 3.45 32.26 -7.20
C THR A 181 2.34 31.57 -7.99
N PRO A 182 1.84 30.40 -7.53
CA PRO A 182 0.83 29.65 -8.27
C PRO A 182 -0.46 30.46 -8.45
N GLU A 183 -1.14 30.25 -9.58
CA GLU A 183 -2.50 30.74 -9.80
C GLU A 183 -3.46 29.56 -9.98
N VAL A 184 -4.63 29.64 -9.35
CA VAL A 184 -5.63 28.58 -9.37
C VAL A 184 -6.93 29.10 -9.99
N LYS A 185 -7.61 28.26 -10.77
CA LYS A 185 -8.97 28.52 -11.28
C LYS A 185 -9.75 27.21 -11.49
N SER A 186 -11.07 27.29 -11.48
CA SER A 186 -11.96 26.23 -11.96
C SER A 186 -12.33 26.46 -13.44
N SER A 187 -12.74 25.39 -14.12
CA SER A 187 -13.44 25.49 -15.41
C SER A 187 -14.93 25.83 -15.28
N SER A 188 -15.50 25.78 -14.08
CA SER A 188 -16.89 26.12 -13.77
C SER A 188 -16.99 27.45 -13.03
N SER A 189 -18.02 28.24 -13.36
CA SER A 189 -18.34 29.49 -12.64
C SER A 189 -18.98 29.26 -11.27
N ASP A 190 -19.43 28.02 -11.00
CA ASP A 190 -20.16 27.70 -9.77
C ASP A 190 -19.21 27.42 -8.59
N ASP A 191 -17.95 27.09 -8.87
CA ASP A 191 -16.94 26.77 -7.87
C ASP A 191 -16.34 28.03 -7.24
N THR A 192 -17.06 28.57 -6.26
CA THR A 192 -16.73 29.84 -5.57
C THR A 192 -16.60 29.70 -4.05
N THR A 193 -16.72 28.46 -3.54
CA THR A 193 -16.76 28.18 -2.10
C THR A 193 -15.64 27.26 -1.64
N GLN A 194 -14.95 26.61 -2.57
CA GLN A 194 -13.86 25.69 -2.27
C GLN A 194 -12.55 26.47 -2.14
N THR A 195 -11.67 25.97 -1.27
CA THR A 195 -10.32 26.49 -1.08
C THR A 195 -9.33 25.45 -1.57
N VAL A 196 -8.34 25.89 -2.35
CA VAL A 196 -7.23 25.05 -2.79
C VAL A 196 -6.00 25.36 -1.94
N THR A 197 -5.49 24.34 -1.27
CA THR A 197 -4.27 24.45 -0.45
C THR A 197 -3.10 23.83 -1.21
N ILE A 198 -2.00 24.58 -1.30
CA ILE A 198 -0.76 24.18 -1.96
C ILE A 198 0.36 24.18 -0.92
N GLU A 199 1.14 23.10 -0.90
CA GLU A 199 2.28 22.95 0.00
C GLU A 199 3.56 22.60 -0.76
N SER A 200 4.68 23.18 -0.32
CA SER A 200 6.02 22.72 -0.71
C SER A 200 6.40 21.47 0.08
N GLU A 201 7.53 20.88 -0.26
CA GLU A 201 8.09 19.73 0.44
C GLU A 201 8.23 19.99 1.95
N GLY A 202 7.76 19.02 2.73
CA GLY A 202 7.68 19.09 4.19
C GLY A 202 6.75 20.18 4.72
N ALA A 203 5.79 20.66 3.92
CA ALA A 203 4.90 21.78 4.23
C ALA A 203 5.63 23.04 4.73
N SER A 204 6.86 23.26 4.24
CA SER A 204 7.69 24.40 4.66
C SER A 204 7.12 25.75 4.20
N THR A 205 6.36 25.74 3.11
CA THR A 205 5.53 26.84 2.61
C THR A 205 4.14 26.29 2.34
N THR A 206 3.12 26.95 2.89
CA THR A 206 1.71 26.63 2.64
C THR A 206 1.00 27.89 2.13
N ALA A 207 0.11 27.73 1.16
CA ALA A 207 -0.79 28.77 0.70
C ALA A 207 -2.19 28.21 0.50
N SER A 208 -3.20 28.97 0.89
CA SER A 208 -4.61 28.67 0.63
C SER A 208 -5.17 29.71 -0.34
N VAL A 209 -5.84 29.22 -1.39
CA VAL A 209 -6.37 30.01 -2.50
C VAL A 209 -7.86 29.71 -2.63
N ASP A 210 -8.70 30.69 -2.30
CA ASP A 210 -10.15 30.56 -2.50
C ASP A 210 -10.48 30.66 -3.99
N LEU A 211 -11.29 29.72 -4.50
CA LEU A 211 -11.72 29.75 -5.89
C LEU A 211 -12.70 30.91 -6.16
N ASP A 212 -12.55 31.56 -7.31
CA ASP A 212 -13.48 32.56 -7.85
C ASP A 212 -14.02 32.10 -9.22
N GLY A 213 -14.51 30.86 -9.25
CA GLY A 213 -14.99 30.20 -10.46
C GLY A 213 -13.91 30.15 -11.55
N THR A 214 -14.22 30.73 -12.70
CA THR A 214 -13.33 30.75 -13.87
C THR A 214 -12.22 31.81 -13.81
N THR A 215 -12.19 32.63 -12.76
CA THR A 215 -11.19 33.69 -12.58
C THR A 215 -9.94 33.11 -11.92
N SER A 216 -8.76 33.35 -12.52
CA SER A 216 -7.48 32.99 -11.88
C SER A 216 -7.26 33.80 -10.60
N VAL A 217 -6.96 33.10 -9.51
CA VAL A 217 -6.61 33.68 -8.22
C VAL A 217 -5.17 33.28 -7.87
N ALA A 218 -4.31 34.27 -7.62
CA ALA A 218 -2.92 34.03 -7.27
C ALA A 218 -2.78 33.70 -5.77
N ALA A 219 -1.90 32.75 -5.46
CA ALA A 219 -1.49 32.45 -4.10
C ALA A 219 -0.78 33.66 -3.45
N SER A 220 -0.77 33.69 -2.11
CA SER A 220 -0.07 34.72 -1.34
C SER A 220 1.43 34.47 -1.15
N SER A 221 1.87 33.24 -1.40
CA SER A 221 3.23 32.75 -1.16
C SER A 221 3.91 32.34 -2.46
N SER A 222 5.23 32.28 -2.46
CA SER A 222 6.01 31.78 -3.58
C SER A 222 6.66 30.44 -3.24
N PHE A 223 6.72 29.55 -4.22
CA PHE A 223 7.08 28.14 -4.09
C PHE A 223 8.27 27.83 -5.00
N SER A 224 9.31 27.20 -4.44
CA SER A 224 10.43 26.62 -5.20
C SER A 224 10.15 25.21 -5.71
N ASP A 225 9.21 24.54 -5.07
CA ASP A 225 8.82 23.15 -5.23
C ASP A 225 7.38 22.99 -4.72
N ILE A 226 6.70 21.94 -5.19
CA ILE A 226 5.31 21.64 -4.84
C ILE A 226 5.18 20.15 -4.56
N ASP A 227 4.61 19.81 -3.41
CA ASP A 227 4.43 18.43 -2.97
C ASP A 227 2.97 18.10 -2.59
N ALA A 228 2.11 19.11 -2.39
CA ALA A 228 0.67 18.92 -2.23
C ALA A 228 -0.14 19.98 -2.96
N ILE A 229 -1.29 19.57 -3.50
CA ILE A 229 -2.33 20.43 -4.09
C ILE A 229 -3.66 19.78 -3.75
N TRP A 230 -4.38 20.34 -2.77
CA TRP A 230 -5.60 19.77 -2.23
C TRP A 230 -6.78 20.73 -2.33
N VAL A 231 -7.90 20.25 -2.86
CA VAL A 231 -9.17 21.00 -2.94
C VAL A 231 -10.07 20.61 -1.78
N ASP A 232 -10.46 21.59 -0.96
CA ASP A 232 -11.41 21.35 0.12
C ASP A 232 -12.86 21.34 -0.39
N GLY A 233 -13.40 20.14 -0.55
CA GLY A 233 -14.79 19.90 -0.91
C GLY A 233 -15.00 19.49 -2.36
N ASP A 234 -16.24 19.10 -2.67
CA ASP A 234 -16.65 18.76 -4.02
C ASP A 234 -16.76 20.02 -4.88
N HIS A 235 -16.45 19.89 -6.16
CA HIS A 235 -16.46 20.97 -7.15
C HIS A 235 -16.92 20.44 -8.51
N VAL A 236 -17.47 21.33 -9.32
CA VAL A 236 -18.10 20.98 -10.60
C VAL A 236 -17.11 20.98 -11.74
N GLY A 237 -16.24 21.98 -11.80
CA GLY A 237 -15.29 22.18 -12.88
C GLY A 237 -13.88 21.77 -12.51
N ASP A 238 -13.14 21.27 -13.49
CA ASP A 238 -11.74 20.90 -13.31
C ASP A 238 -10.88 22.06 -12.78
N ILE A 239 -10.08 21.77 -11.76
CA ILE A 239 -9.19 22.74 -11.11
C ILE A 239 -7.82 22.73 -11.78
N THR A 240 -7.44 23.88 -12.31
CA THR A 240 -6.13 24.11 -12.93
C THR A 240 -5.25 24.93 -12.00
N VAL A 241 -3.98 24.54 -11.88
CA VAL A 241 -2.94 25.30 -11.18
C VAL A 241 -1.84 25.68 -12.17
N THR A 242 -1.47 26.95 -12.24
CA THR A 242 -0.45 27.47 -13.17
C THR A 242 0.67 28.21 -12.46
N ASP A 243 1.81 28.40 -13.13
CA ASP A 243 2.98 29.12 -12.62
C ASP A 243 2.86 30.66 -12.64
N GLY A 244 1.67 31.21 -12.92
CA GLY A 244 1.43 32.65 -13.11
C GLY A 244 1.93 33.21 -14.45
N ASN A 245 2.57 32.38 -15.28
CA ASN A 245 2.99 32.72 -16.65
C ASN A 245 2.26 31.86 -17.70
N GLY A 246 1.19 31.19 -17.30
CA GLY A 246 0.36 30.35 -18.16
C GLY A 246 0.92 28.96 -18.44
N ASN A 247 1.90 28.47 -17.67
CA ASN A 247 2.30 27.06 -17.72
C ASN A 247 1.56 26.29 -16.62
N ASP A 248 0.92 25.19 -16.99
CA ASP A 248 0.22 24.34 -16.05
C ASP A 248 1.24 23.57 -15.18
N LEU A 249 1.00 23.55 -13.87
CA LEU A 249 1.81 22.82 -12.91
C LEU A 249 1.32 21.38 -12.75
N LEU A 250 0.05 21.12 -13.08
CA LEU A 250 -0.51 19.77 -13.13
C LEU A 250 -0.52 19.28 -14.58
N GLU A 251 -0.05 18.06 -14.84
CA GLU A 251 -0.15 17.44 -16.18
C GLU A 251 -1.62 17.28 -16.61
N THR A 252 -2.50 17.00 -15.66
CA THR A 252 -3.95 16.97 -15.86
C THR A 252 -4.61 17.70 -14.69
N PRO A 253 -5.57 18.62 -14.94
CA PRO A 253 -6.35 19.27 -13.90
C PRO A 253 -6.97 18.29 -12.90
N ILE A 254 -7.21 18.73 -11.66
CA ILE A 254 -7.96 17.93 -10.69
C ILE A 254 -9.41 17.87 -11.18
N ALA A 255 -9.92 16.67 -11.43
CA ALA A 255 -11.20 16.48 -12.09
C ALA A 255 -12.37 16.90 -11.20
N GLY A 256 -13.20 17.80 -11.73
CA GLY A 256 -14.49 18.14 -11.15
C GLY A 256 -15.57 17.17 -11.58
N GLU A 257 -16.69 17.17 -10.86
CA GLU A 257 -17.81 16.29 -11.16
C GLU A 257 -19.15 17.02 -11.06
N PRO A 258 -20.02 16.91 -12.09
CA PRO A 258 -21.33 17.52 -12.05
C PRO A 258 -22.30 16.69 -11.18
N GLU A 259 -23.44 17.29 -10.82
CA GLU A 259 -24.62 16.57 -10.29
C GLU A 259 -24.45 15.88 -8.91
N ASN A 260 -23.76 16.52 -7.96
CA ASN A 260 -23.57 16.03 -6.58
C ASN A 260 -22.83 14.69 -6.48
N ILE A 261 -22.03 14.35 -7.49
CA ILE A 261 -21.10 13.24 -7.42
C ILE A 261 -19.80 13.76 -6.83
N GLU A 262 -19.15 12.95 -5.99
CA GLU A 262 -17.85 13.29 -5.40
C GLU A 262 -16.80 13.64 -6.47
N ALA A 263 -16.15 14.80 -6.31
CA ALA A 263 -15.05 15.25 -7.16
C ALA A 263 -13.70 14.67 -6.71
N ASP A 264 -12.66 14.82 -7.53
CA ASP A 264 -11.30 14.50 -7.09
C ASP A 264 -10.76 15.60 -6.17
N ARG A 265 -9.90 15.26 -5.20
CA ARG A 265 -9.38 16.26 -4.25
C ARG A 265 -7.94 16.68 -4.54
N GLY A 266 -7.23 15.93 -5.39
CA GLY A 266 -5.83 16.18 -5.69
C GLY A 266 -4.88 15.42 -4.78
N ILE A 267 -3.71 16.02 -4.55
CA ILE A 267 -2.62 15.44 -3.78
C ILE A 267 -2.78 15.87 -2.32
N PRO A 268 -2.85 14.92 -1.37
CA PRO A 268 -3.17 15.20 0.02
C PRO A 268 -2.15 16.13 0.68
N LEU A 269 -2.63 16.90 1.65
CA LEU A 269 -1.78 17.76 2.48
C LEU A 269 -0.82 16.91 3.30
N LEU A 270 0.38 17.44 3.51
CA LEU A 270 1.43 16.75 4.23
C LEU A 270 1.22 16.88 5.74
N GLY A 271 0.60 17.97 6.21
CA GLY A 271 0.54 18.31 7.63
C GLY A 271 1.72 19.18 8.04
N SER A 272 1.60 19.86 9.19
CA SER A 272 2.58 20.84 9.63
C SER A 272 3.72 20.22 10.44
N GLY A 273 4.97 20.65 10.21
CA GLY A 273 6.10 20.28 11.07
C GLY A 273 6.68 18.88 10.81
N SER A 274 7.10 18.20 11.87
CA SER A 274 7.81 16.90 11.80
C SER A 274 6.97 15.71 11.36
N GLY A 275 5.64 15.88 11.22
CA GLY A 275 4.71 14.86 10.70
C GLY A 275 4.51 14.90 9.19
N SER A 276 4.97 15.97 8.52
CA SER A 276 4.79 16.20 7.07
C SER A 276 5.26 15.04 6.19
N HIS A 277 6.31 14.35 6.64
CA HIS A 277 6.74 13.06 6.15
C HIS A 277 7.31 12.26 7.31
N SER A 278 7.30 10.95 7.15
CA SER A 278 8.06 10.05 8.01
C SER A 278 9.57 10.32 7.93
N SER A 279 10.26 10.23 9.07
CA SER A 279 11.71 10.09 9.06
C SER A 279 12.12 8.75 8.44
N GLU A 280 13.37 8.66 7.98
CA GLU A 280 13.96 7.37 7.62
C GLU A 280 13.87 6.39 8.80
N ILE A 281 13.62 5.11 8.51
CA ILE A 281 13.67 4.04 9.52
C ILE A 281 15.13 3.85 9.94
N GLY A 282 16.06 3.93 8.98
CA GLY A 282 17.51 4.01 9.23
C GLY A 282 18.18 2.68 9.58
N THR A 283 17.42 1.61 9.80
CA THR A 283 17.95 0.25 9.93
C THR A 283 18.30 -0.31 8.55
N ASP A 284 19.49 -0.88 8.40
CA ASP A 284 19.92 -1.54 7.17
C ASP A 284 19.06 -2.80 6.91
N PRO A 285 18.49 -2.99 5.71
CA PRO A 285 17.70 -4.17 5.35
C PRO A 285 18.44 -5.50 5.60
N GLY A 286 19.77 -5.52 5.52
CA GLY A 286 20.58 -6.68 5.84
C GLY A 286 20.48 -7.15 7.30
N ALA A 287 19.85 -6.37 8.18
CA ALA A 287 19.46 -6.85 9.52
C ALA A 287 18.32 -7.87 9.46
N TYR A 288 17.46 -7.78 8.45
CA TYR A 288 16.28 -8.63 8.24
C TYR A 288 16.53 -9.63 7.10
N MET A 289 17.44 -10.57 7.32
CA MET A 289 17.71 -11.68 6.38
C MET A 289 17.12 -12.99 6.86
N PHE A 290 16.70 -13.85 5.93
CA PHE A 290 16.24 -15.20 6.26
C PHE A 290 17.31 -16.05 6.96
N LEU A 291 18.59 -15.89 6.59
CA LEU A 291 19.71 -16.62 7.20
C LEU A 291 19.89 -16.37 8.71
N GLY A 292 19.17 -15.41 9.31
CA GLY A 292 19.12 -15.15 10.74
C GLY A 292 17.80 -15.51 11.42
N THR A 293 16.80 -16.01 10.69
CA THR A 293 15.50 -16.36 11.24
C THR A 293 15.49 -17.78 11.83
N SER A 294 14.40 -18.10 12.52
CA SER A 294 14.17 -19.47 13.02
C SER A 294 12.71 -19.86 12.85
N SER A 295 12.44 -21.14 12.71
CA SER A 295 11.07 -21.65 12.63
C SER A 295 10.89 -22.88 13.50
N THR A 296 9.72 -23.04 14.11
CA THR A 296 9.38 -24.24 14.89
C THR A 296 7.92 -24.61 14.69
N PHE A 297 7.60 -25.90 14.74
CA PHE A 297 6.22 -26.40 14.69
C PHE A 297 5.93 -27.25 15.94
N GLY A 298 4.91 -26.89 16.71
CA GLY A 298 4.56 -27.60 17.96
C GLY A 298 5.70 -27.63 18.99
N GLY A 299 6.60 -26.63 18.95
CA GLY A 299 7.81 -26.56 19.77
C GLY A 299 8.97 -27.47 19.33
N GLY A 300 8.82 -28.17 18.20
CA GLY A 300 9.87 -28.97 17.54
C GLY A 300 10.40 -28.31 16.27
N ALA A 301 11.31 -28.99 15.58
CA ALA A 301 11.79 -28.55 14.27
C ALA A 301 10.65 -28.57 13.23
N LEU A 302 10.65 -27.62 12.30
CA LEU A 302 9.67 -27.60 11.22
C LEU A 302 9.91 -28.78 10.26
N ALA A 303 11.16 -28.94 9.77
CA ALA A 303 11.64 -30.13 9.09
C ALA A 303 12.13 -31.18 10.11
N GLU A 304 11.39 -32.28 10.23
CA GLU A 304 11.61 -33.28 11.29
C GLU A 304 12.56 -34.41 10.87
N SER A 305 12.79 -34.61 9.57
CA SER A 305 13.56 -35.78 9.09
C SER A 305 15.08 -35.61 9.15
N ALA A 306 15.57 -34.47 9.62
CA ALA A 306 16.98 -34.14 9.72
C ALA A 306 17.40 -33.72 11.14
N ASN A 307 18.70 -33.87 11.46
CA ASN A 307 19.28 -33.45 12.75
C ASN A 307 19.38 -31.91 12.90
N ALA A 308 19.17 -31.18 11.82
CA ALA A 308 19.11 -29.72 11.76
C ALA A 308 17.88 -29.37 10.93
N ASP A 309 17.18 -28.30 11.30
CA ASP A 309 16.03 -27.83 10.53
C ASP A 309 16.51 -27.43 9.13
N ARG A 310 15.87 -27.98 8.11
CA ARG A 310 16.24 -27.85 6.69
C ARG A 310 15.08 -27.22 5.94
N VAL A 311 14.77 -26.00 6.34
CA VAL A 311 13.81 -25.14 5.65
C VAL A 311 14.53 -24.54 4.44
N HIS A 312 13.96 -24.73 3.26
CA HIS A 312 14.42 -24.19 1.98
C HIS A 312 13.62 -22.95 1.58
N ALA A 313 12.36 -22.85 1.98
CA ALA A 313 11.58 -21.62 1.89
C ALA A 313 10.57 -21.62 3.03
N LEU A 314 10.23 -20.44 3.54
CA LEU A 314 9.14 -20.25 4.48
C LEU A 314 8.50 -18.89 4.20
N ASP A 315 7.30 -18.96 3.63
CA ASP A 315 6.51 -17.81 3.25
C ASP A 315 5.32 -17.72 4.20
N PHE A 316 5.26 -16.61 4.91
CA PHE A 316 4.13 -16.28 5.77
C PHE A 316 3.12 -15.42 4.99
N ASN A 317 1.83 -15.74 5.14
CA ASN A 317 0.73 -14.98 4.53
C ASN A 317 -0.39 -14.71 5.55
N VAL A 318 -0.95 -13.51 5.49
CA VAL A 318 -2.21 -13.15 6.15
C VAL A 318 -3.11 -12.44 5.15
N ASP A 319 -4.33 -12.94 5.00
CA ASP A 319 -5.32 -12.44 4.04
C ASP A 319 -6.64 -12.14 4.73
N VAL A 320 -7.35 -11.14 4.25
CA VAL A 320 -8.67 -10.74 4.74
C VAL A 320 -9.64 -10.70 3.57
N GLU A 321 -10.75 -11.41 3.70
CA GLU A 321 -11.82 -11.35 2.70
C GLU A 321 -12.38 -9.92 2.61
N VAL A 322 -12.70 -9.47 1.39
CA VAL A 322 -13.32 -8.15 1.17
C VAL A 322 -14.56 -8.30 0.30
N ALA A 323 -15.66 -7.71 0.75
CA ALA A 323 -16.86 -7.48 -0.05
C ALA A 323 -16.92 -6.02 -0.46
N ARG A 324 -17.31 -5.78 -1.72
CA ARG A 324 -17.37 -4.45 -2.33
C ARG A 324 -18.79 -4.13 -2.74
N GLU A 325 -19.31 -3.00 -2.28
CA GLU A 325 -20.67 -2.57 -2.58
C GLU A 325 -20.67 -1.12 -3.10
N ALA A 326 -21.38 -0.85 -4.19
CA ALA A 326 -21.43 0.50 -4.75
C ALA A 326 -22.14 1.48 -3.79
N GLN A 327 -21.57 2.67 -3.60
CA GLN A 327 -22.17 3.73 -2.79
C GLN A 327 -22.94 4.75 -3.64
N GLN A 328 -24.14 5.12 -3.20
CA GLN A 328 -24.95 6.11 -3.89
C GLN A 328 -24.35 7.53 -3.75
N GLY A 329 -24.23 8.26 -4.86
CA GLY A 329 -23.76 9.65 -4.86
C GLY A 329 -22.24 9.82 -4.91
N THR A 330 -21.49 8.72 -5.04
CA THR A 330 -20.04 8.72 -5.22
C THR A 330 -19.66 7.66 -6.25
N ARG A 331 -18.41 7.74 -6.73
CA ARG A 331 -17.76 6.67 -7.48
C ARG A 331 -17.06 5.64 -6.59
N ARG A 332 -17.05 5.84 -5.27
CA ARG A 332 -16.45 4.90 -4.32
C ARG A 332 -17.29 3.63 -4.16
N GLN A 333 -16.61 2.59 -3.72
CA GLN A 333 -17.23 1.39 -3.15
C GLN A 333 -17.11 1.43 -1.62
N ALA A 334 -18.13 0.92 -0.93
CA ALA A 334 -18.02 0.49 0.45
C ALA A 334 -17.20 -0.80 0.49
N LEU A 335 -16.28 -0.89 1.45
CA LEU A 335 -15.43 -2.05 1.66
C LEU A 335 -15.82 -2.70 2.98
N ASP A 336 -16.46 -3.85 2.92
CA ASP A 336 -16.84 -4.64 4.08
C ASP A 336 -15.81 -5.77 4.26
N MET A 337 -15.13 -5.75 5.41
CA MET A 337 -14.04 -6.68 5.70
C MET A 337 -14.60 -7.95 6.35
N GLY A 338 -14.24 -9.09 5.80
CA GLY A 338 -14.63 -10.42 6.27
C GLY A 338 -13.60 -11.04 7.21
N THR A 339 -13.50 -12.36 7.16
CA THR A 339 -12.58 -13.11 8.03
C THR A 339 -11.15 -13.03 7.53
N ARG A 340 -10.23 -12.94 8.50
CA ARG A 340 -8.78 -13.08 8.34
C ARG A 340 -8.39 -14.56 8.33
N THR A 341 -7.63 -14.96 7.33
CA THR A 341 -6.96 -16.26 7.23
C THR A 341 -5.45 -16.04 7.37
N ALA A 342 -4.77 -16.87 8.14
CA ALA A 342 -3.33 -16.81 8.29
C ALA A 342 -2.74 -18.19 7.97
N SER A 343 -1.70 -18.21 7.13
CA SER A 343 -1.08 -19.43 6.65
C SER A 343 0.44 -19.27 6.51
N ALA A 344 1.10 -20.40 6.36
CA ALA A 344 2.49 -20.42 5.93
C ALA A 344 2.74 -21.57 4.96
N GLU A 345 3.53 -21.30 3.94
CA GLU A 345 4.01 -22.28 2.98
C GLU A 345 5.48 -22.55 3.25
N ALA A 346 5.85 -23.81 3.37
CA ALA A 346 7.22 -24.19 3.70
C ALA A 346 7.74 -25.30 2.80
N ASP A 347 8.91 -25.06 2.22
CA ASP A 347 9.66 -26.05 1.48
C ASP A 347 10.67 -26.72 2.41
N LEU A 348 10.47 -28.02 2.66
CA LEU A 348 11.25 -28.75 3.65
C LEU A 348 12.11 -29.82 3.00
N ALA A 349 13.38 -29.88 3.41
CA ALA A 349 14.35 -30.81 2.86
C ALA A 349 14.72 -31.92 3.85
N GLY A 350 14.72 -33.17 3.41
CA GLY A 350 15.27 -34.26 4.20
C GLY A 350 14.94 -35.66 3.70
N PRO A 351 15.62 -36.69 4.25
CA PRO A 351 15.57 -38.06 3.70
C PRO A 351 14.19 -38.71 3.77
N TYR A 352 13.33 -38.26 4.68
CA TYR A 352 11.98 -38.82 4.89
C TYR A 352 10.92 -37.73 5.08
N GLU A 353 11.21 -36.50 4.67
CA GLU A 353 10.37 -35.34 4.98
C GLU A 353 8.95 -35.51 4.43
N SER A 354 8.83 -35.94 3.17
CA SER A 354 7.53 -36.25 2.57
C SER A 354 6.73 -37.29 3.35
N ALA A 355 7.35 -38.30 3.95
CA ALA A 355 6.63 -39.29 4.76
C ALA A 355 6.16 -38.72 6.10
N ILE A 356 6.95 -37.83 6.72
CA ILE A 356 6.59 -37.18 7.98
C ILE A 356 5.45 -36.19 7.76
N GLN A 357 5.58 -35.30 6.78
CA GLN A 357 4.59 -34.27 6.49
C GLN A 357 3.27 -34.85 6.01
N ASN A 358 3.29 -35.85 5.10
CA ASN A 358 2.07 -36.59 4.75
C ASN A 358 1.42 -37.26 5.96
N SER A 359 2.23 -37.83 6.87
CA SER A 359 1.68 -38.42 8.09
C SER A 359 1.11 -37.37 9.04
N ARG A 360 1.63 -36.13 9.08
CA ARG A 360 0.99 -35.04 9.82
C ARG A 360 -0.34 -34.66 9.18
N TYR A 361 -0.36 -34.50 7.86
CA TYR A 361 -1.54 -34.15 7.07
C TYR A 361 -2.69 -35.14 7.29
N PHE A 362 -2.45 -36.44 7.03
CA PHE A 362 -3.50 -37.47 7.21
C PHE A 362 -3.90 -37.74 8.66
N ARG A 363 -3.17 -37.20 9.64
CA ARG A 363 -3.49 -37.33 11.06
C ARG A 363 -4.00 -36.05 11.68
N GLU A 364 -4.14 -34.97 10.89
CA GLU A 364 -4.62 -33.68 11.37
C GLU A 364 -3.79 -33.18 12.57
N VAL A 365 -2.46 -33.33 12.48
CA VAL A 365 -1.58 -32.90 13.58
C VAL A 365 -1.58 -31.38 13.67
N THR A 366 -2.00 -30.87 14.82
CA THR A 366 -2.04 -29.45 15.15
C THR A 366 -0.83 -29.05 15.99
N GLY A 367 -0.31 -27.85 15.76
CA GLY A 367 0.69 -27.22 16.61
C GLY A 367 0.97 -25.79 16.17
N ASP A 368 1.50 -24.97 17.08
CA ASP A 368 1.85 -23.59 16.73
C ASP A 368 3.05 -23.58 15.80
N LEU A 369 2.95 -22.80 14.71
CA LEU A 369 4.10 -22.44 13.89
C LEU A 369 4.63 -21.09 14.36
N VAL A 370 5.86 -21.07 14.88
CA VAL A 370 6.52 -19.84 15.31
C VAL A 370 7.61 -19.51 14.30
N TYR A 371 7.55 -18.30 13.74
CA TYR A 371 8.56 -17.74 12.84
C TYR A 371 9.27 -16.56 13.51
N GLY A 372 10.53 -16.77 13.88
CA GLY A 372 11.37 -15.80 14.57
C GLY A 372 12.12 -14.87 13.62
N TYR A 373 12.02 -13.58 13.88
CA TYR A 373 12.72 -12.47 13.24
C TYR A 373 13.78 -11.89 14.21
N PRO A 374 14.66 -10.97 13.77
CA PRO A 374 15.66 -10.37 14.64
C PRO A 374 15.11 -9.72 15.91
N ASP A 375 13.98 -9.02 15.77
CA ASP A 375 13.39 -8.19 16.83
C ASP A 375 12.05 -8.75 17.36
N GLY A 376 11.66 -9.96 16.98
CA GLY A 376 10.38 -10.52 17.42
C GLY A 376 10.05 -11.87 16.78
N ALA A 377 8.81 -12.33 16.96
CA ALA A 377 8.32 -13.53 16.32
C ALA A 377 6.84 -13.42 15.94
N VAL A 378 6.48 -13.99 14.79
CA VAL A 378 5.10 -14.23 14.39
C VAL A 378 4.73 -15.65 14.80
N THR A 379 3.56 -15.82 15.41
CA THR A 379 3.03 -17.15 15.76
C THR A 379 1.70 -17.35 15.06
N LEU A 380 1.63 -18.40 14.25
CA LEU A 380 0.40 -18.96 13.72
C LEU A 380 -0.07 -20.03 14.72
N HIS A 381 -1.21 -19.78 15.36
CA HIS A 381 -1.72 -20.60 16.46
C HIS A 381 -2.52 -21.78 15.92
N ASN A 382 -2.35 -22.94 16.58
CA ASN A 382 -3.05 -24.17 16.22
C ASN A 382 -2.97 -24.50 14.73
N SER A 383 -1.81 -24.30 14.12
CA SER A 383 -1.63 -24.55 12.70
C SER A 383 -1.80 -26.02 12.37
N GLN A 384 -2.50 -26.29 11.29
CA GLN A 384 -2.72 -27.62 10.75
C GLN A 384 -2.29 -27.68 9.28
N PRO A 385 -1.69 -28.79 8.81
CA PRO A 385 -1.47 -29.00 7.40
C PRO A 385 -2.79 -28.98 6.60
N ALA A 386 -2.90 -28.03 5.66
CA ALA A 386 -4.05 -27.86 4.77
C ALA A 386 -3.78 -28.45 3.37
N ASP A 387 -2.51 -28.46 2.95
CA ASP A 387 -2.06 -29.06 1.70
C ASP A 387 -0.62 -29.60 1.81
N THR A 388 -0.27 -30.52 0.92
CA THR A 388 1.07 -31.11 0.79
C THR A 388 1.37 -31.47 -0.65
N ASP A 389 2.62 -31.30 -1.08
CA ASP A 389 3.04 -31.62 -2.45
C ASP A 389 2.84 -33.08 -2.85
N ASP A 390 2.76 -33.31 -4.16
CA ASP A 390 2.84 -34.65 -4.72
C ASP A 390 4.22 -35.27 -4.48
N VAL A 391 4.24 -36.57 -4.20
CA VAL A 391 5.49 -37.31 -3.96
C VAL A 391 6.02 -37.88 -5.27
N ASP A 392 6.80 -37.07 -5.99
CA ASP A 392 7.54 -37.50 -7.18
C ASP A 392 9.03 -37.72 -6.87
N ARG A 393 9.64 -38.70 -7.55
CA ARG A 393 11.08 -38.99 -7.43
C ARG A 393 11.66 -39.25 -8.80
N GLU A 394 12.66 -38.47 -9.18
CA GLU A 394 13.38 -38.65 -10.43
C GLU A 394 14.76 -39.28 -10.23
N GLN A 395 15.26 -39.95 -11.27
CA GLN A 395 16.58 -40.56 -11.21
C GLN A 395 17.66 -39.47 -11.26
N GLY A 396 18.31 -39.23 -10.12
CA GLY A 396 19.38 -38.23 -10.01
C GLY A 396 19.19 -37.25 -8.86
N ASP A 397 18.00 -37.23 -8.25
CA ASP A 397 17.69 -36.35 -7.12
C ASP A 397 18.55 -36.73 -5.90
N GLU A 398 19.40 -35.82 -5.46
CA GLU A 398 20.25 -36.01 -4.26
C GLU A 398 19.51 -35.64 -2.97
N ASN A 399 18.50 -34.77 -3.05
CA ASN A 399 17.67 -34.35 -1.93
C ASN A 399 16.26 -34.01 -2.43
N MET A 400 15.23 -34.47 -1.72
CA MET A 400 13.83 -34.12 -2.02
C MET A 400 13.46 -32.88 -1.21
N ILE A 401 13.01 -31.84 -1.89
CA ILE A 401 12.32 -30.70 -1.29
C ILE A 401 10.83 -31.03 -1.33
N TYR A 402 10.14 -30.79 -0.23
CA TYR A 402 8.73 -31.14 -0.07
C TYR A 402 7.96 -29.98 0.52
N GLY A 403 7.00 -29.45 -0.23
CA GLY A 403 6.12 -28.36 0.19
C GLY A 403 5.02 -28.82 1.15
N ILE A 404 4.74 -27.98 2.13
CA ILE A 404 3.57 -28.08 3.01
C ILE A 404 2.95 -26.71 3.24
N THR A 405 1.62 -26.64 3.19
CA THR A 405 0.86 -25.46 3.59
C THR A 405 0.25 -25.69 4.96
N LEU A 406 0.55 -24.80 5.90
CA LEU A 406 0.01 -24.78 7.25
C LEU A 406 -1.01 -23.65 7.38
N GLU A 407 -2.23 -23.94 7.80
CA GLU A 407 -3.28 -22.94 8.05
C GLU A 407 -3.56 -22.83 9.55
N ALA A 408 -3.62 -21.61 10.05
CA ALA A 408 -3.83 -21.32 11.47
C ALA A 408 -5.32 -21.27 11.83
N HIS A 409 -5.65 -21.65 13.07
CA HIS A 409 -7.03 -21.67 13.53
C HIS A 409 -7.20 -21.02 14.91
N ALA A 410 -8.28 -20.24 15.02
CA ALA A 410 -8.67 -19.55 16.24
C ALA A 410 -9.49 -20.48 17.17
N ASP A 411 -8.87 -21.07 18.19
CA ASP A 411 -9.55 -21.85 19.24
C ASP A 411 -9.96 -20.96 20.44
N GLY A 412 -10.73 -19.90 20.15
CA GLY A 412 -11.18 -18.94 21.17
C GLY A 412 -10.17 -17.84 21.53
N GLY A 413 -9.14 -17.68 20.71
CA GLY A 413 -8.18 -16.56 20.70
C GLY A 413 -7.81 -16.22 19.25
N ASP A 414 -6.74 -15.47 19.04
CA ASP A 414 -6.30 -15.07 17.70
C ASP A 414 -5.59 -16.22 16.96
N ALA A 415 -5.92 -16.42 15.69
CA ALA A 415 -5.23 -17.40 14.84
C ALA A 415 -3.77 -16.99 14.54
N ILE A 416 -3.44 -15.72 14.72
CA ILE A 416 -2.10 -15.17 14.50
C ILE A 416 -1.81 -14.05 15.49
N THR A 417 -0.56 -13.96 15.94
CA THR A 417 -0.06 -12.87 16.80
C THR A 417 1.36 -12.50 16.41
N ALA A 418 1.75 -11.24 16.55
CA ALA A 418 3.14 -10.80 16.47
C ALA A 418 3.62 -10.30 17.83
N VAL A 419 4.80 -10.75 18.27
CA VAL A 419 5.38 -10.31 19.55
C VAL A 419 6.77 -9.77 19.30
N HIS A 420 6.96 -8.47 19.54
CA HIS A 420 8.28 -7.86 19.56
C HIS A 420 9.03 -8.37 20.79
N SER A 421 10.24 -8.88 20.60
CA SER A 421 11.12 -9.20 21.71
C SER A 421 11.79 -7.92 22.18
N ASP A 422 11.61 -7.52 23.44
CA ASP A 422 12.47 -6.51 24.03
C ASP A 422 13.92 -6.98 23.86
N ALA A 423 14.72 -6.23 23.10
CA ALA A 423 16.13 -6.55 22.89
C ALA A 423 16.79 -6.73 24.28
N GLY A 424 17.26 -7.95 24.54
CA GLY A 424 17.99 -8.29 25.76
C GLY A 424 19.33 -7.59 25.88
#